data_AF-A0A920HLR7-F1
#
_entry.id   AF-A0A920HLR7-F1
#
_cell.length_a   1.000
_cell.length_b   1.000
_cell.length_c   1.000
_cell.angle_alpha   90.00
_cell.angle_beta   90.00
_cell.angle_gamma   90.00
#
_symmetry.space_group_name_H-M   'P 1'
#
loop_
_entity.id
_entity.type
_entity.pdbx_description
1 polymer ?
#
loop_
_entity_poly.entity_id
_entity_poly.type
_entity_poly.pdbx_seq_one_letter_code
_entity_poly.pdbx_strand_id
1 'polypeptide(L)'
;MNISIAVVIFLLTVFASISLNGIMRNIAKNNRWLIDIPDKNRKFHLTPTPVTGGIAIQIAMLTGFLALFFLADFTIQSEIRNLPLTSNTINDGDFHKKSLKLENSDQNEIFDLLISETQSNNESDFEVQLQGSDEVVKIKMLENGVFRVNSNGNFSDYVIQNGNVVSLAGDVSESYKFSGSKPFEINKFVILFIIFGLLLQAFTLVDDAWGINPKIRITFQVLLNLLFCLASGIYVNDIGFGIGNENIQLGFLGIPFTVFCVTGIINAFNMIDGINGLCASMVISALIGFIIITGLDVVNYAFVIAFGGIFGFLVYNLGVVGEKRRVFLGDNGSSFLGFFVAWACIYLSSAENNFFNPVTALWLVFIPFLDCMNVIFQRMRRGKKLFSPDRNHLHHLLMKREINPLTVLSYIFLISLFFVFIGISLDYFGISASISLLLFLISGSIYLYFTQRLSE
;
A
#
# COMPACT_ATOMS: atom_id res chain seq x y z
N MET A 1 1.78 -13.93 15.68
CA MET A 1 0.72 -13.22 14.94
C MET A 1 -0.07 -12.35 15.91
N ASN A 2 0.08 -11.02 15.88
CA ASN A 2 -0.59 -10.12 16.83
C ASN A 2 -1.76 -9.37 16.15
N ILE A 3 -2.90 -10.06 15.97
CA ILE A 3 -4.17 -9.44 15.51
C ILE A 3 -4.51 -8.19 16.35
N SER A 4 -4.12 -8.21 17.63
CA SER A 4 -4.23 -7.07 18.54
C SER A 4 -3.58 -5.79 17.97
N ILE A 5 -2.37 -5.87 17.41
CA ILE A 5 -1.67 -4.70 16.85
C ILE A 5 -2.39 -4.17 15.61
N ALA A 6 -2.90 -5.06 14.73
CA ALA A 6 -3.66 -4.64 13.55
C ALA A 6 -4.93 -3.86 13.93
N VAL A 7 -5.65 -4.35 14.94
CA VAL A 7 -6.88 -3.69 15.42
C VAL A 7 -6.53 -2.35 16.09
N VAL A 8 -5.50 -2.31 16.93
CA VAL A 8 -5.07 -1.07 17.60
C VAL A 8 -4.62 -0.02 16.57
N ILE A 9 -3.77 -0.39 15.60
CA ILE A 9 -3.28 0.55 14.59
C ILE A 9 -4.40 1.06 13.70
N PHE A 10 -5.36 0.20 13.35
CA PHE A 10 -6.56 0.58 12.61
C PHE A 10 -7.35 1.64 13.39
N LEU A 11 -7.70 1.36 14.65
CA LEU A 11 -8.50 2.26 15.48
C LEU A 11 -7.80 3.60 15.73
N LEU A 12 -6.49 3.58 16.01
CA LEU A 12 -5.69 4.79 16.17
C LEU A 12 -5.69 5.63 14.89
N THR A 13 -5.53 4.99 13.73
CA THR A 13 -5.50 5.71 12.44
C THR A 13 -6.88 6.26 12.07
N VAL A 14 -7.96 5.52 12.34
CA VAL A 14 -9.34 6.02 12.20
C VAL A 14 -9.57 7.25 13.07
N PHE A 15 -9.20 7.17 14.34
CA PHE A 15 -9.34 8.28 15.29
C PHE A 15 -8.53 9.51 14.85
N ALA A 16 -7.29 9.30 14.43
CA ALA A 16 -6.43 10.35 13.89
C ALA A 16 -7.08 11.02 12.67
N SER A 17 -7.58 10.23 11.71
CA SER A 17 -8.24 10.75 10.51
C SER A 17 -9.51 11.54 10.81
N ILE A 18 -10.37 11.06 11.72
CA ILE A 18 -11.58 11.79 12.15
C ILE A 18 -11.21 13.13 12.80
N SER A 19 -10.18 13.13 13.65
CA SER A 19 -9.70 14.33 14.35
C SER A 19 -9.10 15.34 13.37
N LEU A 20 -8.22 14.88 12.47
CA LEU A 20 -7.54 15.70 11.47
C LEU A 20 -8.53 16.31 10.47
N ASN A 21 -9.54 15.56 10.02
CA ASN A 21 -10.59 16.11 9.17
C ASN A 21 -11.35 17.25 9.87
N GLY A 22 -11.63 17.11 11.17
CA GLY A 22 -12.26 18.16 11.97
C GLY A 22 -11.39 19.42 12.08
N ILE A 23 -10.10 19.26 12.38
CA ILE A 23 -9.13 20.35 12.52
C ILE A 23 -8.91 21.05 11.18
N MET A 24 -8.54 20.31 10.14
CA MET A 24 -8.23 20.85 8.81
C MET A 24 -9.41 21.57 8.20
N ARG A 25 -10.62 21.04 8.37
CA ARG A 25 -11.85 21.74 7.98
C ARG A 25 -11.97 23.10 8.64
N ASN A 26 -11.72 23.20 9.94
CA ASN A 26 -11.88 24.45 10.67
C ASN A 26 -10.83 25.48 10.22
N ILE A 27 -9.58 25.03 10.00
CA ILE A 27 -8.51 25.85 9.44
C ILE A 27 -8.90 26.38 8.05
N ALA A 28 -9.34 25.49 7.15
CA ALA A 28 -9.78 25.86 5.80
C ALA A 28 -10.90 26.90 5.82
N LYS A 29 -11.92 26.71 6.67
CA LYS A 29 -13.04 27.65 6.81
C LYS A 29 -12.63 29.00 7.38
N ASN A 30 -11.79 29.01 8.41
CA ASN A 30 -11.34 30.26 9.05
C ASN A 30 -10.46 31.09 8.09
N ASN A 31 -9.60 30.43 7.32
CA ASN A 31 -8.65 31.09 6.42
C ASN A 31 -9.17 31.27 5.00
N ARG A 32 -10.39 30.80 4.70
CA ARG A 32 -10.96 30.73 3.34
C ARG A 32 -10.03 30.07 2.31
N TRP A 33 -9.32 29.03 2.75
CA TRP A 33 -8.29 28.32 1.98
C TRP A 33 -8.77 26.91 1.65
N LEU A 34 -8.54 26.43 0.42
CA LEU A 34 -8.99 25.12 -0.07
C LEU A 34 -10.48 24.87 0.16
N ILE A 35 -11.31 25.82 -0.27
CA ILE A 35 -12.77 25.69 -0.21
C ILE A 35 -13.33 25.55 -1.61
N ASP A 36 -14.05 24.46 -1.85
CA ASP A 36 -14.81 24.30 -3.07
C ASP A 36 -16.14 25.05 -2.97
N ILE A 37 -16.28 26.09 -3.80
CA ILE A 37 -17.48 26.93 -3.89
C ILE A 37 -18.43 26.33 -4.94
N PRO A 38 -19.72 26.10 -4.61
CA PRO A 38 -20.67 25.55 -5.54
C PRO A 38 -20.96 26.53 -6.68
N ASP A 39 -20.92 26.03 -7.92
CA ASP A 39 -21.37 26.74 -9.11
C ASP A 39 -22.64 26.05 -9.63
N LYS A 40 -23.73 26.82 -9.74
CA LYS A 40 -25.11 26.37 -10.05
C LYS A 40 -25.22 25.56 -11.34
N ASN A 41 -24.23 25.67 -12.25
CA ASN A 41 -24.26 24.99 -13.55
C ASN A 41 -23.56 23.62 -13.57
N ARG A 42 -22.67 23.34 -12.60
CA ARG A 42 -21.76 22.19 -12.69
C ARG A 42 -21.61 21.35 -11.43
N LYS A 43 -21.88 21.89 -10.24
CA LYS A 43 -21.55 21.24 -8.95
C LYS A 43 -22.82 20.91 -8.17
N PHE A 44 -22.87 19.71 -7.58
CA PHE A 44 -24.05 19.14 -6.93
C PHE A 44 -24.15 19.45 -5.41
N HIS A 45 -23.17 20.15 -4.83
CA HIS A 45 -23.21 20.54 -3.41
C HIS A 45 -23.84 21.91 -3.19
N LEU A 46 -24.51 22.06 -2.05
CA LEU A 46 -25.25 23.26 -1.68
C LEU A 46 -24.43 24.24 -0.82
N THR A 47 -23.33 23.77 -0.21
CA THR A 47 -22.54 24.54 0.76
C THR A 47 -21.07 24.58 0.37
N PRO A 48 -20.35 25.71 0.61
CA PRO A 48 -18.91 25.74 0.47
C PRO A 48 -18.24 24.65 1.31
N THR A 49 -17.53 23.74 0.64
CA THR A 49 -17.04 22.49 1.25
C THR A 49 -15.51 22.46 1.18
N PRO A 50 -14.81 22.29 2.31
CA PRO A 50 -13.35 22.20 2.33
C PRO A 50 -12.84 21.00 1.54
N VAL A 51 -11.71 21.18 0.84
CA VAL A 51 -11.05 20.19 -0.02
C VAL A 51 -9.78 19.65 0.66
N THR A 52 -9.88 19.43 1.98
CA THR A 52 -8.73 19.07 2.83
C THR A 52 -8.66 17.58 3.14
N GLY A 53 -9.53 16.76 2.54
CA GLY A 53 -9.67 15.33 2.84
C GLY A 53 -8.38 14.55 2.57
N GLY A 54 -7.73 14.79 1.44
CA GLY A 54 -6.46 14.13 1.11
C GLY A 54 -5.34 14.43 2.11
N ILE A 55 -5.18 15.69 2.54
CA ILE A 55 -4.22 16.07 3.58
C ILE A 55 -4.50 15.29 4.88
N ALA A 56 -5.76 15.23 5.31
CA ALA A 56 -6.14 14.56 6.54
C ALA A 56 -5.86 13.04 6.47
N ILE A 57 -6.13 12.39 5.33
CA ILE A 57 -5.79 10.97 5.11
C ILE A 57 -4.29 10.77 5.22
N GLN A 58 -3.48 11.59 4.54
CA GLN A 58 -2.03 11.42 4.53
C GLN A 58 -1.40 11.60 5.90
N ILE A 59 -1.78 12.65 6.64
CA ILE A 59 -1.26 12.89 7.99
C ILE A 59 -1.72 11.76 8.93
N ALA A 60 -2.95 11.26 8.78
CA ALA A 60 -3.42 10.10 9.55
C ALA A 60 -2.59 8.85 9.25
N MET A 61 -2.31 8.57 7.97
CA MET A 61 -1.47 7.44 7.59
C MET A 61 -0.05 7.57 8.17
N LEU A 62 0.57 8.75 8.10
CA LEU A 62 1.88 9.00 8.73
C LEU A 62 1.84 8.81 10.26
N THR A 63 0.75 9.22 10.90
CA THR A 63 0.53 9.00 12.34
C THR A 63 0.39 7.52 12.65
N GLY A 64 -0.30 6.75 11.81
CA GLY A 64 -0.38 5.30 11.91
C GLY A 64 0.98 4.62 11.74
N PHE A 65 1.78 5.03 10.74
CA PHE A 65 3.15 4.52 10.59
C PHE A 65 4.03 4.86 11.80
N LEU A 66 3.91 6.08 12.33
CA LEU A 66 4.62 6.48 13.55
C LEU A 66 4.15 5.67 14.77
N ALA A 67 2.86 5.42 14.93
CA ALA A 67 2.33 4.59 16.01
C ALA A 67 2.84 3.15 15.90
N LEU A 68 2.99 2.63 14.68
CA LEU A 68 3.56 1.30 14.47
C LEU A 68 4.98 1.24 15.04
N PHE A 69 5.79 2.30 14.87
CA PHE A 69 7.14 2.45 15.45
C PHE A 69 7.21 2.16 16.95
N PHE A 70 6.15 2.49 17.69
CA PHE A 70 6.07 2.28 19.13
C PHE A 70 5.41 0.94 19.53
N LEU A 71 4.71 0.28 18.61
CA LEU A 71 3.89 -0.90 18.88
C LEU A 71 4.52 -2.21 18.38
N ALA A 72 5.51 -2.13 17.49
CA ALA A 72 6.24 -3.28 16.96
C ALA A 72 7.75 -3.10 17.17
N ASP A 73 8.51 -4.20 17.19
CA ASP A 73 9.97 -4.16 17.15
C ASP A 73 10.41 -3.84 15.71
N PHE A 74 11.40 -2.96 15.48
CA PHE A 74 11.83 -2.52 14.14
C PHE A 74 13.27 -2.93 13.84
N THR A 75 13.53 -3.29 12.59
CA THR A 75 14.88 -3.38 12.03
C THR A 75 14.90 -2.57 10.75
N ILE A 76 15.75 -1.54 10.67
CA ILE A 76 15.90 -0.75 9.44
C ILE A 76 16.95 -1.42 8.58
N GLN A 77 16.54 -2.10 7.51
CA GLN A 77 17.48 -2.60 6.50
C GLN A 77 17.76 -1.47 5.50
N SER A 78 18.66 -0.56 5.87
CA SER A 78 19.11 0.49 4.97
C SER A 78 20.22 -0.04 4.06
N GLU A 79 19.86 -0.78 3.00
CA GLU A 79 20.72 -0.84 1.80
C GLU A 79 20.57 0.47 1.01
N ILE A 80 20.98 1.59 1.61
CA ILE A 80 21.28 2.81 0.86
C ILE A 80 22.71 2.65 0.36
N ARG A 81 22.92 1.79 -0.64
CA ARG A 81 24.17 1.84 -1.42
C ARG A 81 24.20 3.19 -2.16
N ASN A 82 25.07 4.07 -1.69
CA ASN A 82 25.63 5.21 -2.44
C ASN A 82 24.77 6.46 -2.62
N LEU A 83 24.13 6.97 -1.55
CA LEU A 83 23.70 8.36 -1.47
C LEU A 83 24.43 9.07 -0.31
N PRO A 84 25.38 9.98 -0.58
CA PRO A 84 26.18 10.64 0.44
C PRO A 84 25.39 11.83 1.00
N LEU A 85 24.35 11.57 1.80
CA LEU A 85 23.64 12.64 2.52
C LEU A 85 23.60 12.45 4.03
N THR A 86 24.09 11.33 4.55
CA THR A 86 24.52 11.17 5.95
C THR A 86 25.62 10.10 5.98
N SER A 87 26.88 10.52 5.94
CA SER A 87 28.00 9.64 6.29
C SER A 87 27.96 9.38 7.80
N ASN A 88 27.07 8.50 8.24
CA ASN A 88 27.32 7.77 9.47
C ASN A 88 28.16 6.57 9.06
N THR A 89 29.48 6.77 9.08
CA THR A 89 30.38 5.70 9.52
C THR A 89 29.86 5.25 10.89
N ILE A 90 29.06 4.18 10.89
CA ILE A 90 28.74 3.43 12.10
C ILE A 90 30.07 2.79 12.49
N ASN A 91 30.66 3.29 13.56
CA ASN A 91 31.89 2.74 14.13
C ASN A 91 31.61 1.33 14.66
N ASP A 92 32.61 0.46 14.52
CA ASP A 92 32.71 -0.87 15.14
C ASP A 92 32.03 -0.95 16.51
N GLY A 93 31.09 -1.89 16.65
CA GLY A 93 30.43 -2.23 17.91
C GLY A 93 28.91 -2.16 17.86
N ASP A 94 28.25 -2.79 16.88
CA ASP A 94 26.80 -2.90 16.85
C ASP A 94 26.32 -3.98 17.85
N PHE A 95 25.81 -3.53 18.99
CA PHE A 95 25.04 -4.38 19.90
C PHE A 95 23.60 -4.50 19.38
N HIS A 96 23.21 -5.69 18.94
CA HIS A 96 21.81 -5.98 18.62
C HIS A 96 21.10 -6.47 19.88
N LYS A 97 20.27 -5.62 20.48
CA LYS A 97 19.38 -6.04 21.57
C LYS A 97 18.20 -6.82 20.96
N LYS A 98 18.07 -8.10 21.31
CA LYS A 98 16.97 -8.95 20.85
C LYS A 98 16.26 -9.55 22.07
N SER A 99 15.03 -9.14 22.31
CA SER A 99 14.19 -9.73 23.36
C SER A 99 13.59 -11.04 22.85
N LEU A 100 13.89 -12.15 23.52
CA LEU A 100 13.33 -13.46 23.21
C LEU A 100 12.31 -13.85 24.27
N LYS A 101 11.13 -14.26 23.82
CA LYS A 101 10.08 -14.83 24.67
C LYS A 101 10.11 -16.34 24.51
N LEU A 102 10.43 -17.06 25.59
CA LEU A 102 10.36 -18.51 25.63
C LEU A 102 8.97 -18.90 26.15
N GLU A 103 8.15 -19.49 25.29
CA GLU A 103 6.93 -20.16 25.73
C GLU A 103 7.31 -21.58 26.14
N ASN A 104 7.49 -21.82 27.44
CA ASN A 104 7.51 -23.17 27.99
C ASN A 104 6.33 -23.37 28.94
N SER A 105 5.77 -24.58 28.95
CA SER A 105 4.64 -24.95 29.79
C SER A 105 4.95 -24.62 31.26
N ASP A 106 4.08 -23.78 31.83
CA ASP A 106 3.98 -23.31 33.23
C ASP A 106 4.67 -22.00 33.63
N GLN A 107 5.63 -21.43 32.89
CA GLN A 107 6.14 -20.06 33.17
C GLN A 107 6.54 -19.30 31.89
N ASN A 108 5.84 -18.18 31.62
CA ASN A 108 6.17 -17.24 30.54
C ASN A 108 7.28 -16.29 30.99
N GLU A 109 8.54 -16.64 30.74
CA GLU A 109 9.68 -15.76 31.00
C GLU A 109 10.14 -15.05 29.71
N ILE A 110 10.36 -13.73 29.83
CA ILE A 110 10.91 -12.89 28.76
C ILE A 110 12.38 -12.67 29.10
N PHE A 111 13.28 -13.02 28.18
CA PHE A 111 14.71 -12.82 28.32
C PHE A 111 15.19 -11.75 27.35
N ASP A 112 15.91 -10.75 27.86
CA ASP A 112 16.63 -9.80 27.03
C ASP A 112 18.02 -10.37 26.71
N LEU A 113 18.32 -10.54 25.42
CA LEU A 113 19.65 -10.92 24.96
C LEU A 113 20.41 -9.72 24.42
N LEU A 114 21.68 -9.63 24.83
CA LEU A 114 22.66 -8.78 24.22
C LEU A 114 23.48 -9.63 23.26
N ILE A 115 23.45 -9.28 21.97
CA ILE A 115 24.22 -9.94 20.93
C ILE A 115 25.26 -8.96 20.42
N SER A 116 26.53 -9.32 20.52
CA SER A 116 27.62 -8.60 19.86
C SER A 116 28.22 -9.46 18.76
N GLU A 117 28.23 -8.93 17.54
CA GLU A 117 28.87 -9.56 16.39
C GLU A 117 30.28 -9.00 16.22
N THR A 118 31.28 -9.88 16.15
CA THR A 118 32.64 -9.48 15.79
C THR A 118 33.01 -10.18 14.48
N GLN A 119 33.28 -9.41 13.43
CA GLN A 119 33.72 -9.96 12.14
C GLN A 119 35.25 -10.03 12.08
N SER A 120 35.78 -11.25 11.96
CA SER A 120 37.20 -11.51 11.76
C SER A 120 37.36 -12.55 10.65
N ASN A 121 38.03 -12.19 9.55
CA ASN A 121 38.39 -13.10 8.45
C ASN A 121 37.23 -13.94 7.87
N ASN A 122 36.13 -13.29 7.45
CA ASN A 122 34.94 -13.95 6.87
C ASN A 122 34.20 -14.94 7.80
N GLU A 123 34.58 -15.03 9.07
CA GLU A 123 33.87 -15.79 10.10
C GLU A 123 33.15 -14.82 11.04
N SER A 124 31.87 -15.09 11.33
CA SER A 124 31.08 -14.34 12.30
C SER A 124 31.08 -15.06 13.65
N ASP A 125 31.65 -14.38 14.65
CA ASP A 125 31.60 -14.78 16.04
C ASP A 125 30.51 -13.95 16.75
N PHE A 126 29.55 -14.64 17.37
CA PHE A 126 28.49 -14.02 18.16
C PHE A 126 28.75 -14.28 19.64
N GLU A 127 28.77 -13.23 20.45
CA GLU A 127 28.65 -13.37 21.90
C GLU A 127 27.23 -13.03 22.31
N VAL A 128 26.61 -13.95 23.04
CA VAL A 128 25.23 -13.85 23.51
C VAL A 128 25.24 -13.87 25.02
N GLN A 129 24.73 -12.80 25.63
CA GLN A 129 24.62 -12.68 27.08
C GLN A 129 23.17 -12.43 27.48
N LEU A 130 22.73 -13.12 28.53
CA LEU A 130 21.45 -12.88 29.19
C LEU A 130 21.56 -11.64 30.07
N GLN A 131 20.66 -10.68 29.91
CA GLN A 131 20.68 -9.45 30.69
C GLN A 131 20.42 -9.76 32.18
N GLY A 132 21.46 -9.67 33.02
CA GLY A 132 21.40 -9.96 34.45
C GLY A 132 22.13 -11.23 34.90
N SER A 133 22.73 -12.00 33.99
CA SER A 133 23.67 -13.08 34.33
C SER A 133 25.09 -12.76 33.84
N ASP A 134 26.08 -13.31 34.55
CA ASP A 134 27.50 -13.25 34.14
C ASP A 134 27.84 -14.34 33.09
N GLU A 135 26.86 -15.10 32.64
CA GLU A 135 27.06 -16.19 31.68
C GLU A 135 27.10 -15.64 30.24
N VAL A 136 28.25 -15.78 29.60
CA VAL A 136 28.46 -15.40 28.20
C VAL A 136 28.59 -16.65 27.36
N VAL A 137 27.65 -16.81 26.42
CA VAL A 137 27.66 -17.91 25.46
C VAL A 137 28.31 -17.42 24.16
N LYS A 138 29.36 -18.10 23.72
CA LYS A 138 30.02 -17.78 22.44
C LYS A 138 29.53 -18.73 21.37
N ILE A 139 29.03 -18.19 20.27
CA ILE A 139 28.51 -18.95 19.14
C ILE A 139 29.37 -18.63 17.92
N LYS A 140 29.96 -19.66 17.34
CA LYS A 140 30.78 -19.57 16.14
C LYS A 140 30.11 -20.30 14.99
N MET A 141 29.93 -19.63 13.86
CA MET A 141 29.43 -20.27 12.65
C MET A 141 30.58 -21.01 11.94
N LEU A 142 30.41 -22.31 11.71
CA LEU A 142 31.34 -23.16 10.96
C LEU A 142 30.87 -23.29 9.49
N GLU A 143 31.73 -23.86 8.65
CA GLU A 143 31.37 -24.22 7.28
C GLU A 143 30.16 -25.18 7.27
N ASN A 144 29.27 -25.04 6.26
CA ASN A 144 28.06 -25.85 6.05
C ASN A 144 26.85 -25.58 6.99
N GLY A 145 26.80 -24.42 7.65
CA GLY A 145 25.63 -24.02 8.46
C GLY A 145 25.52 -24.69 9.82
N VAL A 146 26.65 -25.23 10.31
CA VAL A 146 26.80 -25.76 11.67
C VAL A 146 27.21 -24.60 12.60
N PHE A 147 26.60 -24.53 13.78
CA PHE A 147 26.91 -23.55 14.81
C PHE A 147 27.58 -24.25 15.98
N ARG A 148 28.81 -23.85 16.31
CA ARG A 148 29.50 -24.28 17.52
C ARG A 148 29.20 -23.32 18.65
N VAL A 149 28.61 -23.84 19.72
CA VAL A 149 28.25 -23.07 20.91
C VAL A 149 29.21 -23.46 22.04
N ASN A 150 29.83 -22.47 22.66
CA ASN A 150 30.60 -22.61 23.88
C ASN A 150 29.82 -21.99 25.03
N SER A 151 29.39 -22.82 25.97
CA SER A 151 28.80 -22.40 27.23
C SER A 151 29.73 -22.81 28.37
N ASN A 152 30.31 -21.83 29.07
CA ASN A 152 31.18 -22.01 30.24
C ASN A 152 32.32 -23.04 30.05
N GLY A 153 32.89 -23.14 28.84
CA GLY A 153 34.02 -24.03 28.54
C GLY A 153 33.64 -25.38 27.90
N ASN A 154 32.34 -25.67 27.78
CA ASN A 154 31.85 -26.86 27.07
C ASN A 154 31.43 -26.49 25.64
N PHE A 155 31.93 -27.26 24.67
CA PHE A 155 31.62 -27.07 23.26
C PHE A 155 30.55 -28.07 22.80
N SER A 156 29.50 -27.56 22.16
CA SER A 156 28.48 -28.37 21.48
C SER A 156 28.17 -27.81 20.10
N ASP A 157 27.99 -28.72 19.13
CA ASP A 157 27.74 -28.37 17.74
C ASP A 157 26.25 -28.59 17.40
N TYR A 158 25.64 -27.61 16.74
CA TYR A 158 24.22 -27.59 16.40
C TYR A 158 23.99 -27.27 14.92
N VAL A 159 22.85 -27.71 14.40
CA VAL A 159 22.38 -27.40 13.03
C VAL A 159 20.94 -26.92 13.06
N ILE A 160 20.60 -25.99 12.18
CA ILE A 160 19.22 -25.53 11.99
C ILE A 160 18.55 -26.37 10.89
N GLN A 161 17.56 -27.17 11.25
CA GLN A 161 16.74 -27.96 10.31
C GLN A 161 15.27 -27.63 10.50
N ASN A 162 14.60 -27.22 9.41
CA ASN A 162 13.17 -26.84 9.41
C ASN A 162 12.80 -25.81 10.51
N GLY A 163 13.72 -24.89 10.81
CA GLY A 163 13.55 -23.87 11.87
C GLY A 163 13.82 -24.36 13.29
N ASN A 164 14.24 -25.61 13.46
CA ASN A 164 14.60 -26.19 14.77
C ASN A 164 16.12 -26.28 14.92
N VAL A 165 16.63 -26.02 16.13
CA VAL A 165 18.04 -26.22 16.48
C VAL A 165 18.22 -27.66 16.96
N VAL A 166 19.08 -28.43 16.28
CA VAL A 166 19.33 -29.86 16.58
C VAL A 166 20.79 -30.04 16.98
N SER A 167 21.04 -30.68 18.14
CA SER A 167 22.39 -31.03 18.60
C SER A 167 22.94 -32.20 17.78
N LEU A 168 24.22 -32.12 17.40
CA LEU A 168 24.90 -33.17 16.63
C LEU A 168 25.54 -34.28 17.51
N ALA A 169 25.62 -34.08 18.84
CA ALA A 169 26.43 -34.92 19.72
C ALA A 169 25.67 -35.55 20.92
N GLY A 170 24.34 -35.48 21.00
CA GLY A 170 23.58 -36.10 22.09
C GLY A 170 22.09 -36.26 21.79
N ASP A 171 21.43 -37.16 22.53
CA ASP A 171 20.00 -37.47 22.42
C ASP A 171 19.15 -36.21 22.32
N VAL A 172 18.15 -36.26 21.44
CA VAL A 172 17.26 -35.18 21.02
C VAL A 172 16.66 -34.46 22.23
N SER A 173 17.33 -33.39 22.66
CA SER A 173 16.82 -32.45 23.66
C SER A 173 15.73 -31.58 23.02
N GLU A 174 14.67 -31.35 23.78
CA GLU A 174 13.44 -30.61 23.44
C GLU A 174 13.63 -29.49 22.39
N SER A 175 12.78 -29.52 21.36
CA SER A 175 12.77 -28.54 20.29
C SER A 175 12.16 -27.22 20.78
N TYR A 176 13.01 -26.25 21.10
CA TYR A 176 12.57 -24.89 21.41
C TYR A 176 12.13 -24.16 20.12
N LYS A 177 10.84 -23.87 20.00
CA LYS A 177 10.34 -22.95 18.98
C LYS A 177 10.68 -21.52 19.38
N PHE A 178 11.73 -20.96 18.79
CA PHE A 178 12.00 -19.54 18.88
C PHE A 178 10.98 -18.76 18.04
N SER A 179 9.89 -18.33 18.67
CA SER A 179 8.95 -17.36 18.10
C SER A 179 9.43 -15.95 18.42
N GLY A 180 10.55 -15.53 17.81
CA GLY A 180 10.90 -14.12 17.77
C GLY A 180 9.86 -13.38 16.93
N SER A 181 9.30 -12.27 17.42
CA SER A 181 8.62 -11.30 16.56
C SER A 181 9.59 -10.96 15.42
N LYS A 182 9.22 -11.28 14.17
CA LYS A 182 9.98 -10.74 13.03
C LYS A 182 9.89 -9.22 13.14
N PRO A 183 11.03 -8.52 13.28
CA PRO A 183 11.00 -7.07 13.37
C PRO A 183 10.43 -6.49 12.07
N PHE A 184 9.71 -5.38 12.19
CA PHE A 184 9.18 -4.65 11.04
C PHE A 184 10.35 -4.04 10.26
N GLU A 185 10.50 -4.47 9.01
CA GLU A 185 11.52 -3.97 8.09
C GLU A 185 10.96 -2.86 7.20
N ILE A 186 11.42 -1.63 7.43
CA ILE A 186 11.16 -0.53 6.49
C ILE A 186 12.09 -0.71 5.30
N ASN A 187 11.57 -1.24 4.20
CA ASN A 187 12.34 -1.37 2.97
C ASN A 187 12.43 -0.03 2.20
N LYS A 188 13.41 0.03 1.29
CA LYS A 188 13.64 1.19 0.40
C LYS A 188 12.39 1.63 -0.35
N PHE A 189 11.54 0.67 -0.77
CA PHE A 189 10.30 0.98 -1.49
C PHE A 189 9.34 1.80 -0.63
N VAL A 190 9.10 1.42 0.63
CA VAL A 190 8.18 2.14 1.53
C VAL A 190 8.65 3.58 1.77
N ILE A 191 9.95 3.80 1.95
CA ILE A 191 10.52 5.14 2.14
C ILE A 191 10.28 5.99 0.88
N LEU A 192 10.61 5.47 -0.30
CA LEU A 192 10.40 6.17 -1.56
C LEU A 192 8.90 6.41 -1.81
N PHE A 193 8.05 5.44 -1.49
CA PHE A 193 6.59 5.55 -1.55
C PHE A 193 6.08 6.74 -0.74
N ILE A 194 6.52 6.90 0.50
CA ILE A 194 6.13 8.02 1.36
C ILE A 194 6.63 9.35 0.76
N ILE A 195 7.91 9.44 0.38
CA ILE A 195 8.51 10.68 -0.14
C ILE A 195 7.81 11.12 -1.44
N PHE A 196 7.69 10.23 -2.41
CA PHE A 196 7.10 10.54 -3.71
C PHE A 196 5.58 10.75 -3.62
N GLY A 197 4.89 10.03 -2.72
CA GLY A 197 3.50 10.28 -2.40
C GLY A 197 3.26 11.69 -1.84
N LEU A 198 4.13 12.14 -0.93
CA LEU A 198 4.10 13.50 -0.39
C LEU A 198 4.40 14.56 -1.46
N LEU A 199 5.37 14.31 -2.34
CA LEU A 199 5.67 15.21 -3.47
C LEU A 199 4.49 15.33 -4.43
N LEU A 200 3.86 14.21 -4.78
CA LEU A 200 2.67 14.19 -5.63
C LEU A 200 1.51 14.96 -5.00
N GLN A 201 1.27 14.73 -3.71
CA GLN A 201 0.20 15.37 -2.99
C GLN A 201 0.46 16.87 -2.82
N ALA A 202 1.69 17.29 -2.53
CA ALA A 202 2.04 18.71 -2.47
C ALA A 202 1.80 19.42 -3.79
N PHE A 203 2.21 18.82 -4.91
CA PHE A 203 1.95 19.38 -6.25
C PHE A 203 0.46 19.47 -6.57
N THR A 204 -0.32 18.43 -6.27
CA THR A 204 -1.77 18.42 -6.53
C THR A 204 -2.55 19.28 -5.54
N LEU A 205 -2.00 19.59 -4.37
CA LEU A 205 -2.55 20.59 -3.46
C LEU A 205 -2.37 22.02 -3.99
N VAL A 206 -1.22 22.28 -4.60
CA VAL A 206 -0.96 23.52 -5.36
C VAL A 206 -1.94 23.62 -6.54
N ASP A 207 -2.23 22.51 -7.23
CA ASP A 207 -3.27 22.43 -8.27
C ASP A 207 -4.67 22.79 -7.73
N ASP A 208 -5.08 22.18 -6.60
CA ASP A 208 -6.37 22.49 -5.94
C ASP A 208 -6.47 23.98 -5.52
N ALA A 209 -5.36 24.61 -5.15
CA ALA A 209 -5.33 25.99 -4.69
C ALA A 209 -5.32 27.03 -5.82
N TRP A 210 -4.61 26.76 -6.93
CA TRP A 210 -4.35 27.76 -7.98
C TRP A 210 -4.80 27.37 -9.38
N GLY A 211 -5.16 26.11 -9.62
CA GLY A 211 -5.57 25.58 -10.92
C GLY A 211 -4.42 25.53 -11.92
N ILE A 212 -3.83 24.34 -12.07
CA ILE A 212 -2.73 24.06 -12.99
C ILE A 212 -3.29 23.50 -14.31
N ASN A 213 -2.59 23.77 -15.42
CA ASN A 213 -2.95 23.20 -16.71
C ASN A 213 -2.82 21.66 -16.69
N PRO A 214 -3.83 20.90 -17.16
CA PRO A 214 -3.80 19.43 -17.18
C PRO A 214 -2.56 18.83 -17.84
N LYS A 215 -1.97 19.50 -18.85
CA LYS A 215 -0.73 19.04 -19.49
C LYS A 215 0.45 19.04 -18.50
N ILE A 216 0.60 20.11 -17.72
CA ILE A 216 1.69 20.24 -16.74
C ILE A 216 1.51 19.20 -15.64
N ARG A 217 0.27 18.98 -15.20
CA ARG A 217 -0.07 17.96 -14.20
C ARG A 217 0.34 16.56 -14.65
N ILE A 218 -0.01 16.17 -15.88
CA ILE A 218 0.34 14.85 -16.42
C ILE A 218 1.86 14.74 -16.62
N THR A 219 2.51 15.78 -17.14
CA THR A 219 3.98 15.78 -17.27
C THR A 219 4.66 15.59 -15.92
N PHE A 220 4.19 16.26 -14.87
CA PHE A 220 4.70 16.08 -13.52
C PHE A 220 4.49 14.64 -13.01
N GLN A 221 3.30 14.06 -13.19
CA GLN A 221 3.04 12.66 -12.82
C GLN A 221 3.94 11.68 -13.57
N VAL A 222 4.14 11.86 -14.87
CA VAL A 222 5.04 11.02 -15.69
C VAL A 222 6.47 11.10 -15.18
N LEU A 223 6.99 12.31 -14.93
CA LEU A 223 8.35 12.51 -14.42
C LEU A 223 8.52 11.93 -13.01
N LEU A 224 7.53 12.15 -12.14
CA LEU A 224 7.53 11.62 -10.77
C LEU A 224 7.56 10.09 -10.77
N ASN A 225 6.72 9.44 -11.57
CA ASN A 225 6.68 7.98 -11.68
C ASN A 225 7.93 7.40 -12.35
N LEU A 226 8.51 8.10 -13.33
CA LEU A 226 9.78 7.71 -13.95
C LEU A 226 10.90 7.72 -12.90
N LEU A 227 11.05 8.81 -12.16
CA LEU A 227 12.03 8.93 -11.09
C LEU A 227 11.81 7.87 -10.00
N PHE A 228 10.55 7.56 -9.67
CA PHE A 228 10.24 6.47 -8.74
C PHE A 228 10.75 5.11 -9.25
N CYS A 229 10.46 4.75 -10.51
CA CYS A 229 10.93 3.50 -11.11
C CYS A 229 12.46 3.40 -11.02
N LEU A 230 13.16 4.48 -11.40
CA LEU A 230 14.62 4.53 -11.40
C LEU A 230 15.21 4.47 -9.99
N ALA A 231 14.60 5.14 -9.02
CA ALA A 231 15.07 5.17 -7.64
C ALA A 231 14.80 3.84 -6.91
N SER A 232 13.61 3.25 -7.10
CA SER A 232 13.21 2.01 -6.44
C SER A 232 13.78 0.76 -7.10
N GLY A 233 13.99 0.79 -8.42
CA GLY A 233 14.30 -0.41 -9.22
C GLY A 233 13.06 -1.27 -9.51
N ILE A 234 11.87 -0.87 -9.03
CA ILE A 234 10.64 -1.65 -9.15
C ILE A 234 9.83 -1.15 -10.34
N TYR A 235 9.54 -2.06 -11.25
CA TYR A 235 8.70 -1.85 -12.42
C TYR A 235 8.18 -3.20 -12.95
N VAL A 236 7.20 -3.16 -13.85
CA VAL A 236 6.62 -4.34 -14.49
C VAL A 236 7.63 -4.93 -15.48
N ASN A 237 8.34 -5.97 -15.06
CA ASN A 237 9.27 -6.72 -15.91
C ASN A 237 8.55 -7.74 -16.81
N ASP A 238 7.40 -8.23 -16.36
CA ASP A 238 6.58 -9.25 -16.99
C ASP A 238 5.11 -8.85 -16.85
N ILE A 239 4.33 -8.99 -17.94
CA ILE A 239 2.89 -8.70 -17.96
C ILE A 239 2.03 -9.86 -17.43
N GLY A 240 2.64 -11.00 -17.08
CA GLY A 240 2.01 -12.13 -16.43
C GLY A 240 1.33 -13.11 -17.37
N PHE A 241 1.24 -12.82 -18.68
CA PHE A 241 0.68 -13.69 -19.71
C PHE A 241 1.57 -13.69 -20.97
N GLY A 242 1.42 -14.71 -21.83
CA GLY A 242 2.16 -14.78 -23.09
C GLY A 242 1.67 -15.87 -24.05
N ILE A 243 2.50 -16.18 -25.05
CA ILE A 243 2.21 -17.19 -26.07
C ILE A 243 2.79 -18.52 -25.60
N GLY A 244 1.94 -19.52 -25.41
CA GLY A 244 2.34 -20.80 -24.82
C GLY A 244 2.44 -20.72 -23.28
N ASN A 245 3.44 -21.38 -22.69
CA ASN A 245 3.66 -21.41 -21.24
C ASN A 245 4.65 -20.34 -20.76
N GLU A 246 5.13 -19.47 -21.65
CA GLU A 246 6.08 -18.41 -21.31
C GLU A 246 5.38 -17.05 -21.27
N ASN A 247 5.67 -16.27 -20.24
CA ASN A 247 5.15 -14.92 -20.13
C ASN A 247 5.97 -13.93 -20.97
N ILE A 248 5.33 -12.85 -21.43
CA ILE A 248 5.99 -11.81 -22.21
C ILE A 248 6.81 -10.92 -21.27
N GLN A 249 8.13 -11.02 -21.39
CA GLN A 249 9.08 -10.14 -20.70
C GLN A 249 9.22 -8.80 -21.43
N LEU A 250 9.08 -7.70 -20.69
CA LEU A 250 9.21 -6.34 -21.21
C LEU A 250 10.65 -5.81 -21.12
N GLY A 251 11.47 -6.34 -20.20
CA GLY A 251 12.81 -5.81 -19.94
C GLY A 251 12.79 -4.29 -19.70
N PHE A 252 13.66 -3.54 -20.38
CA PHE A 252 13.73 -2.08 -20.26
C PHE A 252 12.43 -1.35 -20.67
N LEU A 253 11.61 -1.93 -21.57
CA LEU A 253 10.31 -1.37 -21.92
C LEU A 253 9.29 -1.47 -20.78
N GLY A 254 9.61 -2.23 -19.73
CA GLY A 254 8.82 -2.31 -18.50
C GLY A 254 8.72 -0.98 -17.77
N ILE A 255 9.76 -0.13 -17.84
CA ILE A 255 9.76 1.20 -17.21
C ILE A 255 8.71 2.12 -17.86
N PRO A 256 8.75 2.42 -19.18
CA PRO A 256 7.74 3.28 -19.80
C PRO A 256 6.33 2.68 -19.70
N PHE A 257 6.20 1.35 -19.75
CA PHE A 257 4.91 0.69 -19.52
C PHE A 257 4.37 0.95 -18.10
N THR A 258 5.20 0.78 -17.08
CA THR A 258 4.82 1.05 -15.67
C THR A 258 4.44 2.51 -15.47
N VAL A 259 5.24 3.44 -16.00
CA VAL A 259 4.94 4.89 -15.93
C VAL A 259 3.60 5.21 -16.58
N PHE A 260 3.29 4.60 -17.73
CA PHE A 260 2.01 4.75 -18.40
C PHE A 260 0.86 4.20 -17.54
N CYS A 261 0.98 2.97 -17.03
CA CYS A 261 -0.04 2.34 -16.20
C CYS A 261 -0.32 3.15 -14.92
N VAL A 262 0.73 3.49 -14.16
CA VAL A 262 0.59 4.23 -12.91
C VAL A 262 -0.01 5.61 -13.15
N THR A 263 0.49 6.35 -14.15
CA THR A 263 -0.07 7.67 -14.51
C THR A 263 -1.53 7.56 -14.96
N GLY A 264 -1.86 6.52 -15.73
CA GLY A 264 -3.22 6.22 -16.16
C GLY A 264 -4.16 5.96 -14.97
N ILE A 265 -3.74 5.14 -14.01
CA ILE A 265 -4.53 4.83 -12.80
C ILE A 265 -4.67 6.04 -11.89
N ILE A 266 -3.63 6.85 -11.69
CA ILE A 266 -3.74 8.14 -10.95
C ILE A 266 -4.85 9.00 -11.56
N ASN A 267 -4.86 9.17 -12.88
CA ASN A 267 -5.89 9.95 -13.56
C ASN A 267 -7.27 9.27 -13.54
N ALA A 268 -7.33 7.94 -13.56
CA ALA A 268 -8.59 7.20 -13.44
C ALA A 268 -9.27 7.44 -12.09
N PHE A 269 -8.52 7.39 -10.98
CA PHE A 269 -9.04 7.69 -9.64
C PHE A 269 -9.41 9.16 -9.46
N ASN A 270 -8.69 10.09 -10.10
CA ASN A 270 -9.09 11.49 -10.12
C ASN A 270 -10.38 11.73 -10.92
N MET A 271 -10.55 11.04 -12.07
CA MET A 271 -11.74 11.20 -12.91
C MET A 271 -13.01 10.57 -12.31
N ILE A 272 -12.89 9.48 -11.55
CA ILE A 272 -14.05 8.83 -10.92
C ILE A 272 -14.55 9.56 -9.67
N ASP A 273 -13.76 10.48 -9.10
CA ASP A 273 -14.12 11.26 -7.90
C ASP A 273 -15.19 12.34 -8.20
N GLY A 274 -16.41 11.89 -8.49
CA GLY A 274 -17.52 12.76 -8.90
C GLY A 274 -18.72 12.82 -7.93
N ILE A 275 -18.80 11.88 -6.97
CA ILE A 275 -19.80 11.87 -5.90
C ILE A 275 -19.15 11.52 -4.56
N ASN A 276 -19.77 11.95 -3.46
CA ASN A 276 -19.29 11.66 -2.11
C ASN A 276 -19.09 10.15 -1.92
N GLY A 277 -17.91 9.78 -1.45
CA GLY A 277 -17.51 8.42 -1.06
C GLY A 277 -17.04 7.54 -2.20
N LEU A 278 -17.18 7.96 -3.46
CA LEU A 278 -16.93 7.07 -4.60
C LEU A 278 -15.45 6.72 -4.76
N CYS A 279 -14.56 7.71 -4.88
CA CYS A 279 -13.13 7.46 -5.03
C CYS A 279 -12.57 6.66 -3.84
N ALA A 280 -12.89 7.09 -2.61
CA ALA A 280 -12.47 6.41 -1.39
C ALA A 280 -13.00 4.97 -1.27
N SER A 281 -14.24 4.69 -1.70
CA SER A 281 -14.79 3.33 -1.66
C SER A 281 -14.14 2.39 -2.68
N MET A 282 -13.74 2.90 -3.86
CA MET A 282 -12.94 2.12 -4.83
C MET A 282 -11.54 1.78 -4.31
N VAL A 283 -10.97 2.64 -3.46
CA VAL A 283 -9.68 2.36 -2.81
C VAL A 283 -9.87 1.34 -1.69
N ILE A 284 -10.95 1.43 -0.91
CA ILE A 284 -11.28 0.44 0.12
C ILE A 284 -11.51 -0.94 -0.50
N SER A 285 -12.19 -1.06 -1.64
CA SER A 285 -12.36 -2.36 -2.29
C SER A 285 -11.02 -2.96 -2.72
N ALA A 286 -10.11 -2.17 -3.28
CA ALA A 286 -8.75 -2.61 -3.61
C ALA A 286 -7.95 -3.00 -2.34
N LEU A 287 -8.03 -2.20 -1.27
CA LEU A 287 -7.39 -2.49 0.02
C LEU A 287 -7.88 -3.79 0.65
N ILE A 288 -9.18 -4.07 0.60
CA ILE A 288 -9.73 -5.36 1.04
C ILE A 288 -9.08 -6.49 0.24
N GLY A 289 -8.95 -6.32 -1.08
CA GLY A 289 -8.26 -7.29 -1.91
C GLY A 289 -6.80 -7.49 -1.52
N PHE A 290 -6.03 -6.42 -1.34
CA PHE A 290 -4.64 -6.50 -0.89
C PHE A 290 -4.51 -7.20 0.46
N ILE A 291 -5.38 -6.89 1.43
CA ILE A 291 -5.36 -7.53 2.75
C ILE A 291 -5.69 -9.03 2.66
N ILE A 292 -6.64 -9.43 1.80
CA ILE A 292 -6.96 -10.84 1.59
C ILE A 292 -5.78 -11.60 0.99
N ILE A 293 -5.15 -11.04 -0.04
CA ILE A 293 -4.02 -11.67 -0.73
C ILE A 293 -2.80 -11.77 0.20
N THR A 294 -2.46 -10.67 0.88
CA THR A 294 -1.20 -10.57 1.64
C THR A 294 -1.33 -11.10 3.07
N GLY A 295 -2.53 -11.21 3.62
CA GLY A 295 -2.77 -11.55 5.02
C GLY A 295 -2.57 -10.36 5.98
N LEU A 296 -2.42 -10.63 7.28
CA LEU A 296 -2.27 -9.61 8.33
C LEU A 296 -0.88 -9.59 9.00
N ASP A 297 0.16 -10.00 8.29
CA ASP A 297 1.54 -9.97 8.79
C ASP A 297 2.15 -8.56 8.76
N VAL A 298 3.34 -8.43 9.33
CA VAL A 298 4.00 -7.17 9.72
C VAL A 298 4.17 -6.16 8.56
N VAL A 299 4.48 -6.63 7.34
CA VAL A 299 4.57 -5.79 6.12
C VAL A 299 3.20 -5.19 5.72
N ASN A 300 2.09 -5.80 6.15
CA ASN A 300 0.73 -5.46 5.72
C ASN A 300 0.03 -4.44 6.63
N TYR A 301 0.64 -4.04 7.75
CA TYR A 301 0.11 -2.96 8.58
C TYR A 301 -0.06 -1.65 7.78
N ALA A 302 0.73 -1.44 6.73
CA ALA A 302 0.56 -0.32 5.80
C ALA A 302 -0.84 -0.25 5.17
N PHE A 303 -1.42 -1.39 4.76
CA PHE A 303 -2.78 -1.45 4.20
C PHE A 303 -3.84 -1.22 5.27
N VAL A 304 -3.62 -1.73 6.49
CA VAL A 304 -4.51 -1.51 7.64
C VAL A 304 -4.52 -0.01 8.05
N ILE A 305 -3.36 0.62 8.08
CA ILE A 305 -3.19 2.06 8.30
C ILE A 305 -3.92 2.86 7.21
N ALA A 306 -3.69 2.53 5.93
CA ALA A 306 -4.38 3.18 4.81
C ALA A 306 -5.91 3.04 4.92
N PHE A 307 -6.39 1.83 5.25
CA PHE A 307 -7.81 1.58 5.48
C PHE A 307 -8.33 2.50 6.59
N GLY A 308 -7.69 2.52 7.76
CA GLY A 308 -8.13 3.36 8.88
C GLY A 308 -8.17 4.85 8.53
N GLY A 309 -7.16 5.33 7.80
CA GLY A 309 -7.08 6.73 7.34
C GLY A 309 -8.23 7.11 6.42
N ILE A 310 -8.53 6.27 5.42
CA ILE A 310 -9.60 6.50 4.45
C ILE A 310 -10.98 6.33 5.11
N PHE A 311 -11.13 5.35 6.01
CA PHE A 311 -12.38 5.10 6.72
C PHE A 311 -12.76 6.30 7.61
N GLY A 312 -11.81 6.86 8.35
CA GLY A 312 -12.05 8.07 9.14
C GLY A 312 -12.43 9.30 8.29
N PHE A 313 -11.88 9.41 7.08
CA PHE A 313 -12.26 10.44 6.11
C PHE A 313 -13.70 10.24 5.58
N LEU A 314 -14.09 9.00 5.27
CA LEU A 314 -15.42 8.68 4.75
C LEU A 314 -16.55 9.14 5.68
N VAL A 315 -16.32 9.11 7.01
CA VAL A 315 -17.26 9.65 8.01
C VAL A 315 -17.61 11.12 7.73
N TYR A 316 -16.62 11.94 7.36
CA TYR A 316 -16.86 13.33 6.97
C TYR A 316 -17.40 13.44 5.55
N ASN A 317 -16.84 12.70 4.61
CA ASN A 317 -17.17 12.83 3.20
C ASN A 317 -18.61 12.41 2.88
N LEU A 318 -19.08 11.32 3.50
CA LEU A 318 -20.47 10.87 3.38
C LEU A 318 -21.47 11.74 4.17
N GLY A 319 -20.99 12.61 5.07
CA GLY A 319 -21.84 13.49 5.86
C GLY A 319 -22.41 12.85 7.13
N VAL A 320 -21.81 11.76 7.63
CA VAL A 320 -22.24 11.06 8.87
C VAL A 320 -22.19 12.00 10.08
N VAL A 321 -21.17 12.86 10.16
CA VAL A 321 -21.05 13.91 11.20
C VAL A 321 -21.87 15.17 10.90
N GLY A 322 -22.77 15.10 9.91
CA GLY A 322 -23.67 16.16 9.48
C GLY A 322 -23.24 16.82 8.16
N GLU A 323 -24.20 17.10 7.29
CA GLU A 323 -24.02 17.68 5.96
C GLU A 323 -23.17 18.96 5.95
N LYS A 324 -23.34 19.85 6.95
CA LYS A 324 -22.58 21.11 7.07
C LYS A 324 -21.11 20.88 7.44
N ARG A 325 -20.76 19.68 7.90
CA ARG A 325 -19.41 19.27 8.30
C ARG A 325 -18.67 18.49 7.23
N ARG A 326 -19.27 18.28 6.06
CA ARG A 326 -18.65 17.56 4.94
C ARG A 326 -17.29 18.14 4.57
N VAL A 327 -16.40 17.23 4.14
CA VAL A 327 -15.06 17.51 3.59
C VAL A 327 -14.93 16.72 2.30
N PHE A 328 -14.43 17.35 1.24
CA PHE A 328 -14.13 16.73 -0.04
C PHE A 328 -12.70 16.22 -0.09
N LEU A 329 -12.50 15.18 -0.90
CA LEU A 329 -11.21 14.51 -1.07
C LEU A 329 -10.20 15.43 -1.76
N GLY A 330 -10.62 16.08 -2.84
CA GLY A 330 -9.79 16.97 -3.67
C GLY A 330 -8.95 16.24 -4.70
N ASP A 331 -8.35 17.01 -5.60
CA ASP A 331 -7.39 16.45 -6.55
C ASP A 331 -6.14 15.95 -5.84
N ASN A 332 -5.77 16.60 -4.73
CA ASN A 332 -4.69 16.15 -3.85
C ASN A 332 -4.95 14.75 -3.25
N GLY A 333 -6.17 14.49 -2.78
CA GLY A 333 -6.53 13.20 -2.21
C GLY A 333 -6.71 12.13 -3.27
N SER A 334 -7.48 12.40 -4.32
CA SER A 334 -7.78 11.41 -5.37
C SER A 334 -6.55 11.00 -6.17
N SER A 335 -5.63 11.94 -6.45
CA SER A 335 -4.37 11.62 -7.12
C SER A 335 -3.45 10.78 -6.23
N PHE A 336 -3.35 11.12 -4.93
CA PHE A 336 -2.56 10.34 -3.97
C PHE A 336 -3.12 8.92 -3.80
N LEU A 337 -4.45 8.77 -3.66
CA LEU A 337 -5.07 7.46 -3.54
C LEU A 337 -4.92 6.61 -4.81
N GLY A 338 -5.01 7.22 -5.99
CA GLY A 338 -4.71 6.53 -7.25
C GLY A 338 -3.24 6.09 -7.34
N PHE A 339 -2.30 6.93 -6.89
CA PHE A 339 -0.88 6.60 -6.79
C PHE A 339 -0.66 5.43 -5.82
N PHE A 340 -1.33 5.46 -4.67
CA PHE A 340 -1.27 4.41 -3.66
C PHE A 340 -1.71 3.06 -4.23
N VAL A 341 -2.90 2.99 -4.84
CA VAL A 341 -3.42 1.73 -5.39
C VAL A 341 -2.55 1.25 -6.55
N ALA A 342 -2.13 2.14 -7.44
CA ALA A 342 -1.30 1.78 -8.59
C ALA A 342 0.04 1.15 -8.14
N TRP A 343 0.77 1.83 -7.26
CA TRP A 343 2.06 1.33 -6.78
C TRP A 343 1.92 0.11 -5.88
N ALA A 344 0.85 -0.01 -5.09
CA ALA A 344 0.56 -1.25 -4.36
C ALA A 344 0.37 -2.43 -5.34
N CYS A 345 -0.37 -2.23 -6.43
CA CYS A 345 -0.50 -3.25 -7.47
C CYS A 345 0.84 -3.62 -8.09
N ILE A 346 1.66 -2.64 -8.48
CA ILE A 346 2.99 -2.89 -9.08
C ILE A 346 3.92 -3.61 -8.10
N TYR A 347 3.94 -3.18 -6.84
CA TYR A 347 4.79 -3.77 -5.81
C TYR A 347 4.42 -5.22 -5.54
N LEU A 348 3.14 -5.50 -5.29
CA LEU A 348 2.67 -6.84 -4.94
C LEU A 348 2.76 -7.84 -6.10
N SER A 349 2.61 -7.37 -7.34
CA SER A 349 2.76 -8.21 -8.56
C SER A 349 4.18 -8.24 -9.13
N SER A 350 5.14 -7.57 -8.49
CA SER A 350 6.54 -7.59 -8.93
C SER A 350 7.16 -8.98 -8.78
N ALA A 351 8.15 -9.29 -9.62
CA ALA A 351 8.80 -10.61 -9.62
C ALA A 351 9.42 -10.99 -8.26
N GLU A 352 9.90 -10.02 -7.49
CA GLU A 352 10.50 -10.25 -6.17
C GLU A 352 9.47 -10.61 -5.09
N ASN A 353 8.29 -9.99 -5.14
CA ASN A 353 7.26 -10.17 -4.11
C ASN A 353 6.25 -11.26 -4.49
N ASN A 354 5.86 -11.33 -5.77
CA ASN A 354 5.02 -12.36 -6.38
C ASN A 354 3.79 -12.77 -5.55
N PHE A 355 3.08 -11.80 -4.96
CA PHE A 355 1.86 -12.06 -4.19
C PHE A 355 0.67 -12.45 -5.06
N PHE A 356 0.62 -11.94 -6.30
CA PHE A 356 -0.40 -12.26 -7.29
C PHE A 356 0.10 -11.95 -8.70
N ASN A 357 -0.51 -12.55 -9.73
CA ASN A 357 -0.15 -12.31 -11.13
C ASN A 357 -0.49 -10.87 -11.59
N PRO A 358 0.34 -10.17 -12.39
CA PRO A 358 0.04 -8.82 -12.89
C PRO A 358 -1.36 -8.63 -13.50
N VAL A 359 -1.95 -9.65 -14.11
CA VAL A 359 -3.34 -9.61 -14.63
C VAL A 359 -4.37 -9.44 -13.49
N THR A 360 -4.12 -10.03 -12.32
CA THR A 360 -4.96 -9.89 -11.12
C THR A 360 -5.06 -8.42 -10.67
N ALA A 361 -4.02 -7.60 -10.89
CA ALA A 361 -4.07 -6.16 -10.62
C ALA A 361 -5.22 -5.46 -11.37
N LEU A 362 -5.52 -5.87 -12.60
CA LEU A 362 -6.56 -5.25 -13.43
C LEU A 362 -7.94 -5.42 -12.81
N TRP A 363 -8.20 -6.57 -12.18
CA TRP A 363 -9.45 -6.85 -11.47
C TRP A 363 -9.60 -5.98 -10.21
N LEU A 364 -8.50 -5.71 -9.50
CA LEU A 364 -8.52 -4.87 -8.29
C LEU A 364 -8.88 -3.41 -8.59
N VAL A 365 -8.58 -2.93 -9.81
CA VAL A 365 -8.91 -1.57 -10.27
C VAL A 365 -9.97 -1.55 -11.37
N PHE A 366 -10.74 -2.63 -11.53
CA PHE A 366 -11.65 -2.84 -12.66
C PHE A 366 -12.55 -1.63 -12.95
N ILE A 367 -13.24 -1.11 -11.93
CA ILE A 367 -14.18 -0.01 -12.09
C ILE A 367 -13.48 1.32 -12.42
N PRO A 368 -12.52 1.83 -11.62
CA PRO A 368 -11.78 3.04 -11.98
C PRO A 368 -11.16 2.97 -13.39
N PHE A 369 -10.53 1.84 -13.71
CA PHE A 369 -9.86 1.65 -14.99
C PHE A 369 -10.84 1.66 -16.17
N LEU A 370 -11.90 0.84 -16.14
CA LEU A 370 -12.82 0.74 -17.27
C LEU A 370 -13.73 1.96 -17.42
N ASP A 371 -14.12 2.62 -16.33
CA ASP A 371 -14.87 3.87 -16.41
C ASP A 371 -14.04 4.97 -17.08
N CYS A 372 -12.76 5.08 -16.72
CA CYS A 372 -11.81 5.98 -17.37
C CYS A 372 -11.64 5.66 -18.86
N MET A 373 -11.40 4.40 -19.19
CA MET A 373 -11.27 3.93 -20.58
C MET A 373 -12.52 4.23 -21.41
N ASN A 374 -13.71 3.98 -20.85
CA ASN A 374 -14.98 4.26 -21.51
C ASN A 374 -15.13 5.75 -21.84
N VAL A 375 -14.83 6.62 -20.88
CA VAL A 375 -14.92 8.08 -21.08
C VAL A 375 -13.92 8.55 -22.13
N ILE A 376 -12.68 8.06 -22.09
CA ILE A 376 -11.66 8.34 -23.12
C ILE A 376 -12.15 7.91 -24.51
N PHE A 377 -12.65 6.69 -24.62
CA PHE A 377 -13.14 6.13 -25.88
C PHE A 377 -14.33 6.92 -26.45
N GLN A 378 -15.29 7.29 -25.60
CA GLN A 378 -16.42 8.13 -26.01
C GLN A 378 -15.98 9.55 -26.44
N ARG A 379 -14.98 10.13 -25.77
CA ARG A 379 -14.40 11.43 -26.16
C ARG A 379 -13.77 11.34 -27.55
N MET A 380 -12.97 10.30 -27.80
CA MET A 380 -12.35 10.05 -29.10
C MET A 380 -13.38 9.87 -30.21
N ARG A 381 -14.43 9.06 -30.00
CA ARG A 381 -15.53 8.88 -30.96
C ARG A 381 -16.26 10.18 -31.31
N ARG A 382 -16.32 11.14 -30.38
CA ARG A 382 -16.99 12.45 -30.55
C ARG A 382 -16.03 13.57 -30.97
N GLY A 383 -14.76 13.27 -31.25
CA GLY A 383 -13.73 14.26 -31.62
C GLY A 383 -13.41 15.28 -30.50
N LYS A 384 -13.74 14.97 -29.24
CA LYS A 384 -13.45 15.85 -28.09
C LYS A 384 -12.01 15.68 -27.62
N LYS A 385 -11.43 16.75 -27.06
CA LYS A 385 -10.10 16.69 -26.43
C LYS A 385 -10.09 15.67 -25.28
N LEU A 386 -9.03 14.88 -25.17
CA LEU A 386 -8.91 13.81 -24.18
C LEU A 386 -9.13 14.30 -22.73
N PHE A 387 -8.73 15.54 -22.43
CA PHE A 387 -8.79 16.14 -21.08
C PHE A 387 -9.94 17.12 -20.88
N SER A 388 -10.93 17.15 -21.79
CA SER A 388 -12.13 17.96 -21.55
C SER A 388 -13.02 17.29 -20.51
N PRO A 389 -13.63 18.03 -19.57
CA PRO A 389 -14.59 17.46 -18.63
C PRO A 389 -15.74 16.72 -19.33
N ASP A 390 -16.20 15.62 -18.74
CA ASP A 390 -17.31 14.83 -19.30
C ASP A 390 -18.23 14.30 -18.19
N ARG A 391 -19.49 14.03 -18.54
CA ARG A 391 -20.55 13.51 -17.66
C ARG A 391 -20.99 12.09 -18.05
N ASN A 392 -20.14 11.35 -18.75
CA ASN A 392 -20.41 9.97 -19.18
C ASN A 392 -19.79 8.90 -18.26
N HIS A 393 -19.31 9.31 -17.09
CA HIS A 393 -18.94 8.40 -16.02
C HIS A 393 -20.16 7.62 -15.54
N LEU A 394 -19.99 6.35 -15.18
CA LEU A 394 -21.06 5.45 -14.75
C LEU A 394 -21.96 6.10 -13.67
N HIS A 395 -21.37 6.77 -12.68
CA HIS A 395 -22.13 7.42 -11.62
C HIS A 395 -23.04 8.54 -12.14
N HIS A 396 -22.59 9.34 -13.10
CA HIS A 396 -23.41 10.37 -13.73
C HIS A 396 -24.53 9.76 -14.57
N LEU A 397 -24.26 8.65 -15.28
CA LEU A 397 -25.27 7.95 -16.07
C LEU A 397 -26.39 7.37 -15.18
N LEU A 398 -26.02 6.77 -14.04
CA LEU A 398 -27.00 6.25 -13.08
C LEU A 398 -27.81 7.36 -12.41
N MET A 399 -27.17 8.47 -12.01
CA MET A 399 -27.88 9.61 -11.40
C MET A 399 -28.82 10.33 -12.37
N LYS A 400 -28.54 10.31 -13.69
CA LYS A 400 -29.49 10.84 -14.70
C LYS A 400 -30.82 10.08 -14.73
N ARG A 401 -30.86 8.85 -14.21
CA ARG A 401 -32.07 8.04 -14.04
C ARG A 401 -32.73 8.25 -12.68
N GLU A 402 -32.47 9.40 -12.04
CA GLU A 402 -33.04 9.80 -10.75
C GLU A 402 -32.69 8.86 -9.58
N ILE A 403 -31.65 8.02 -9.74
CA ILE A 403 -31.14 7.17 -8.67
C ILE A 403 -30.36 8.04 -7.67
N ASN A 404 -30.68 7.90 -6.38
CA ASN A 404 -30.02 8.63 -5.31
C ASN A 404 -28.48 8.36 -5.29
N PRO A 405 -27.63 9.38 -5.05
CA PRO A 405 -26.17 9.23 -5.00
C PRO A 405 -25.65 8.13 -4.05
N LEU A 406 -26.26 7.94 -2.87
CA LEU A 406 -25.86 6.90 -1.93
C LEU A 406 -26.18 5.50 -2.46
N THR A 407 -27.30 5.34 -3.16
CA THR A 407 -27.66 4.09 -3.83
C THR A 407 -26.70 3.80 -4.98
N VAL A 408 -26.36 4.81 -5.78
CA VAL A 408 -25.35 4.71 -6.86
C VAL A 408 -24.00 4.29 -6.29
N LEU A 409 -23.53 4.95 -5.22
CA LEU A 409 -22.31 4.60 -4.51
C LEU A 409 -22.32 3.13 -4.07
N SER A 410 -23.41 2.69 -3.45
CA SER A 410 -23.54 1.33 -2.91
C SER A 410 -23.48 0.29 -4.03
N TYR A 411 -24.16 0.52 -5.16
CA TYR A 411 -24.08 -0.38 -6.31
C TYR A 411 -22.69 -0.45 -6.91
N ILE A 412 -22.03 0.70 -7.14
CA ILE A 412 -20.69 0.71 -7.74
C ILE A 412 -19.68 0.04 -6.79
N PHE A 413 -19.79 0.26 -5.48
CA PHE A 413 -18.96 -0.39 -4.48
C PHE A 413 -19.13 -1.91 -4.45
N LEU A 414 -20.37 -2.41 -4.45
CA LEU A 414 -20.65 -3.85 -4.48
C LEU A 414 -20.13 -4.51 -5.77
N ILE A 415 -20.30 -3.85 -6.92
CA ILE A 415 -19.76 -4.34 -8.19
C ILE A 415 -18.22 -4.36 -8.15
N SER A 416 -17.59 -3.33 -7.56
CA SER A 416 -16.14 -3.30 -7.40
C SER A 416 -15.64 -4.45 -6.52
N LEU A 417 -16.30 -4.71 -5.38
CA LEU A 417 -15.97 -5.85 -4.51
C LEU A 417 -16.14 -7.20 -5.23
N PHE A 418 -17.20 -7.34 -6.02
CA PHE A 418 -17.42 -8.55 -6.82
C PHE A 418 -16.26 -8.82 -7.78
N PHE A 419 -15.79 -7.81 -8.52
CA PHE A 419 -14.66 -7.97 -9.43
C PHE A 419 -13.32 -8.18 -8.73
N VAL A 420 -13.08 -7.52 -7.59
CA VAL A 420 -11.94 -7.80 -6.71
C VAL A 420 -11.93 -9.28 -6.31
N PHE A 421 -13.07 -9.79 -5.84
CA PHE A 421 -13.19 -11.18 -5.41
C PHE A 421 -13.00 -12.18 -6.56
N ILE A 422 -13.51 -11.87 -7.76
CA ILE A 422 -13.24 -12.68 -8.97
C ILE A 422 -11.74 -12.76 -9.24
N GLY A 423 -11.04 -11.61 -9.30
CA GLY A 423 -9.62 -11.57 -9.59
C GLY A 423 -8.81 -12.42 -8.60
N ILE A 424 -9.07 -12.25 -7.31
CA ILE A 424 -8.42 -13.02 -6.25
C ILE A 424 -8.75 -14.51 -6.36
N SER A 425 -10.00 -14.85 -6.64
CA SER A 425 -10.40 -16.26 -6.77
C SER A 425 -9.72 -16.93 -7.96
N LEU A 426 -9.64 -16.25 -9.11
CA LEU A 426 -8.98 -16.78 -10.30
C LEU A 426 -7.49 -17.06 -10.03
N ASP A 427 -6.82 -16.12 -9.35
CA ASP A 427 -5.41 -16.24 -8.94
C ASP A 427 -5.22 -17.39 -7.94
N TYR A 428 -6.06 -17.43 -6.89
CA TYR A 428 -6.03 -18.46 -5.84
C TYR A 428 -6.26 -19.88 -6.37
N PHE A 429 -7.17 -20.05 -7.33
CA PHE A 429 -7.42 -21.35 -7.97
C PHE A 429 -6.40 -21.71 -9.05
N GLY A 430 -5.37 -20.88 -9.27
CA GLY A 430 -4.32 -21.14 -10.24
C GLY A 430 -4.81 -21.11 -11.70
N ILE A 431 -5.86 -20.34 -11.99
CA ILE A 431 -6.33 -20.15 -13.36
C ILE A 431 -5.24 -19.40 -14.14
N SER A 432 -4.93 -19.87 -15.35
CA SER A 432 -3.89 -19.25 -16.15
C SER A 432 -4.17 -17.77 -16.42
N ALA A 433 -3.13 -16.95 -16.39
CA ALA A 433 -3.25 -15.51 -16.58
C ALA A 433 -3.89 -15.15 -17.93
N SER A 434 -3.65 -15.92 -18.99
CA SER A 434 -4.28 -15.74 -20.30
C SER A 434 -5.80 -15.95 -20.25
N ILE A 435 -6.28 -16.94 -19.48
CA ILE A 435 -7.72 -17.15 -19.27
C ILE A 435 -8.29 -16.04 -18.38
N SER A 436 -7.59 -15.66 -17.31
CA SER A 436 -7.98 -14.53 -16.46
C SER A 436 -8.11 -13.24 -17.26
N LEU A 437 -7.15 -12.95 -18.15
CA LEU A 437 -7.18 -11.80 -19.04
C LEU A 437 -8.36 -11.88 -20.02
N LEU A 438 -8.63 -13.04 -20.61
CA LEU A 438 -9.79 -13.22 -21.48
C LEU A 438 -11.10 -12.95 -20.73
N LEU A 439 -11.26 -13.47 -19.52
CA LEU A 439 -12.43 -13.22 -18.68
C LEU A 439 -12.55 -11.74 -18.30
N PHE A 440 -11.42 -11.06 -18.05
CA PHE A 440 -11.38 -9.62 -17.80
C PHE A 440 -11.86 -8.85 -19.03
N LEU A 441 -11.39 -9.19 -20.22
CA LEU A 441 -11.78 -8.54 -21.48
C LEU A 441 -13.26 -8.76 -21.80
N ILE A 442 -13.79 -9.97 -21.57
CA ILE A 442 -15.24 -10.26 -21.71
C ILE A 442 -16.05 -9.41 -20.72
N SER A 443 -15.67 -9.42 -19.43
CA SER A 443 -16.33 -8.64 -18.39
C SER A 443 -16.28 -7.13 -18.69
N GLY A 444 -15.14 -6.64 -19.17
CA GLY A 444 -14.97 -5.26 -19.59
C GLY A 444 -15.80 -4.89 -20.80
N SER A 445 -15.91 -5.78 -21.79
CA SER A 445 -16.78 -5.58 -22.95
C SER A 445 -18.26 -5.51 -22.55
N ILE A 446 -18.69 -6.36 -21.62
CA ILE A 446 -20.04 -6.32 -21.04
C ILE A 446 -20.27 -4.99 -20.31
N TYR A 447 -19.32 -4.56 -19.48
CA TYR A 447 -19.38 -3.27 -18.78
C TYR A 447 -19.50 -2.09 -19.75
N LEU A 448 -18.69 -2.07 -20.81
CA LEU A 448 -18.72 -1.03 -21.84
C LEU A 448 -20.05 -1.03 -22.62
N TYR A 449 -20.61 -2.21 -22.93
CA TYR A 449 -21.91 -2.32 -23.55
C TYR A 449 -23.03 -1.75 -22.67
N PHE A 450 -23.07 -2.13 -21.38
CA PHE A 450 -24.06 -1.62 -20.45
C PHE A 450 -23.96 -0.11 -20.25
N THR A 451 -22.76 0.43 -20.11
CA THR A 451 -22.55 1.88 -19.96
C THR A 451 -22.94 2.66 -21.21
N GLN A 452 -22.71 2.13 -22.42
CA GLN A 452 -23.20 2.75 -23.65
C GLN A 452 -24.74 2.78 -23.70
N ARG A 453 -25.39 1.67 -23.35
CA ARG A 453 -26.86 1.59 -23.29
C ARG A 453 -27.49 2.44 -22.18
N LEU A 454 -26.73 2.75 -21.13
CA LEU A 454 -27.12 3.71 -20.10
C LEU A 454 -27.01 5.17 -20.57
N SER A 455 -26.18 5.43 -21.58
CA SER A 455 -25.92 6.77 -22.12
C SER A 455 -26.88 7.18 -23.25
N GLU A 456 -27.47 6.19 -23.92
CA GLU A 456 -28.64 6.31 -24.79
C GLU A 456 -29.91 6.50 -23.95
#